data_AF-A0A537PV02-F1
#
_entry.id   AF-A0A537PV02-F1
#
_cell.length_a   1.000
_cell.length_b   1.000
_cell.length_c   1.000
_cell.angle_alpha   90.00
_cell.angle_beta   90.00
_cell.angle_gamma   90.00
#
_symmetry.space_group_name_H-M   'P 1'
#
loop_
_entity.id
_entity.type
_entity.pdbx_description
1 polymer ?
#
loop_
_entity_poly.entity_id
_entity_poly.type
_entity_poly.pdbx_seq_one_letter_code
_entity_poly.pdbx_strand_id
1 'polypeptide(L)'
;MQTESLGLADTACADRVGMARLTKMAFDGADLRPLCQELTAKLLDGTAQAGEGLDLSLIAQLLGDKETGLAVQREILASHRLFRSPCAASNPRLRVLALAAATDMGSNTPIEFLLEESGIELMVLYVVPDAGLPVPLPNHDVAIVIASDSEDCREALCVIDQAAPRWPRPLLNPPQLVCNLDRDKLHHLLKGVDDLEIPATISVTRAQLLQPAQSAGVVAGIAVFPIIVRPRGSHAGVGLAKIDDREAMAGYLDQRQEEEFFISRYVDYSSDDGLFRKYRVVFVDGKPYACHMAIADRWDIWYLNAGMSGSAGKRLEEETFMHTFDFGFARRHHAALAGMAGRIGLDYFTADCAETKSRALLIFEADNTAVVHNMDSPEVFPYKPPQMRKIFDAFVAMLERRVRRGQEQAA
;
A
#
# COMPACT_ATOMS: atom_id res chain seq x y z
N MET A 1 -2.02 -1.59 -37.02
CA MET A 1 -3.47 -1.58 -36.77
C MET A 1 -3.69 -0.51 -35.71
N GLN A 2 -4.24 0.65 -36.07
CA GLN A 2 -4.47 1.73 -35.10
C GLN A 2 -5.59 1.25 -34.17
N THR A 3 -5.24 0.93 -32.93
CA THR A 3 -6.22 0.50 -31.95
C THR A 3 -6.95 1.73 -31.44
N GLU A 4 -8.25 1.84 -31.70
CA GLU A 4 -9.06 2.98 -31.25
C GLU A 4 -9.04 3.11 -29.72
N SER A 5 -8.93 4.35 -29.25
CA SER A 5 -9.00 4.71 -27.83
C SER A 5 -10.37 4.35 -27.25
N LEU A 6 -10.42 3.96 -25.98
CA LEU A 6 -11.70 3.73 -25.29
C LEU A 6 -12.50 5.03 -25.17
N GLY A 7 -13.82 4.95 -25.36
CA GLY A 7 -14.73 6.09 -25.19
C GLY A 7 -14.95 6.45 -23.71
N LEU A 8 -15.35 7.70 -23.47
CA LEU A 8 -15.68 8.23 -22.13
C LEU A 8 -17.15 8.69 -22.10
N ALA A 9 -17.83 8.45 -20.97
CA ALA A 9 -19.16 9.00 -20.72
C ALA A 9 -19.38 9.28 -19.21
N ASP A 10 -20.23 10.24 -18.90
CA ASP A 10 -20.72 10.39 -17.53
C ASP A 10 -21.57 9.16 -17.16
N THR A 11 -21.19 8.47 -16.09
CA THR A 11 -21.79 7.21 -15.64
C THR A 11 -22.39 7.41 -14.25
N ALA A 12 -23.53 6.76 -13.98
CA ALA A 12 -24.14 6.79 -12.65
C ALA A 12 -23.16 6.24 -11.61
N CYS A 13 -22.85 7.07 -10.61
CA CYS A 13 -21.86 6.80 -9.58
C CYS A 13 -22.56 6.86 -8.22
N ALA A 14 -22.32 5.87 -7.36
CA ALA A 14 -22.93 5.82 -6.03
C ALA A 14 -22.03 6.55 -5.03
N ASP A 15 -22.61 7.47 -4.27
CA ASP A 15 -21.89 8.19 -3.22
C ASP A 15 -21.73 7.30 -1.98
N ARG A 16 -20.62 7.44 -1.27
CA ARG A 16 -20.31 6.70 -0.04
C ARG A 16 -19.68 7.62 1.02
N VAL A 17 -19.64 7.17 2.27
CA VAL A 17 -18.87 7.78 3.36
C VAL A 17 -17.37 7.60 3.10
N GLY A 18 -16.97 6.39 2.67
CA GLY A 18 -15.63 6.13 2.17
C GLY A 18 -14.59 5.76 3.25
N MET A 19 -13.42 5.34 2.77
CA MET A 19 -12.38 4.73 3.59
C MET A 19 -11.76 5.72 4.56
N ALA A 20 -11.40 6.91 4.09
CA ALA A 20 -10.68 7.87 4.93
C ALA A 20 -11.49 8.25 6.18
N ARG A 21 -12.78 8.55 6.00
CA ARG A 21 -13.67 8.96 7.09
C ARG A 21 -13.99 7.83 8.05
N LEU A 22 -14.37 6.65 7.54
CA LEU A 22 -14.73 5.50 8.39
C LEU A 22 -13.53 4.98 9.18
N THR A 23 -12.35 4.92 8.54
CA THR A 23 -11.12 4.55 9.24
C THR A 23 -10.73 5.62 10.26
N LYS A 24 -10.88 6.92 9.97
CA LYS A 24 -10.63 7.99 10.96
C LYS A 24 -11.54 7.87 12.18
N MET A 25 -12.83 7.61 11.98
CA MET A 25 -13.77 7.39 13.07
C MET A 25 -13.33 6.22 13.96
N ALA A 26 -12.99 5.07 13.37
CA ALA A 26 -12.46 3.93 14.11
C ALA A 26 -11.13 4.25 14.82
N PHE A 27 -10.23 4.96 14.14
CA PHE A 27 -8.92 5.36 14.67
C PHE A 27 -9.03 6.28 15.88
N ASP A 28 -10.02 7.18 15.89
CA ASP A 28 -10.34 8.06 17.03
C ASP A 28 -11.07 7.36 18.17
N GLY A 29 -11.37 6.07 18.02
CA GLY A 29 -12.08 5.26 19.03
C GLY A 29 -13.60 5.41 18.99
N ALA A 30 -14.18 5.95 17.91
CA ALA A 30 -15.63 5.95 17.74
C ALA A 30 -16.15 4.52 17.53
N ASP A 31 -17.30 4.21 18.13
CA ASP A 31 -17.96 2.92 17.94
C ASP A 31 -18.71 2.90 16.60
N LEU A 32 -18.25 2.07 15.65
CA LEU A 32 -18.89 1.91 14.34
C LEU A 32 -20.09 0.94 14.36
N ARG A 33 -20.35 0.22 15.46
CA ARG A 33 -21.43 -0.76 15.54
C ARG A 33 -22.83 -0.17 15.31
N PRO A 34 -23.19 1.04 15.81
CA PRO A 34 -24.49 1.64 15.50
C PRO A 34 -24.68 1.89 14.01
N LEU A 35 -23.66 2.42 13.32
CA LEU A 35 -23.71 2.63 11.88
C LEU A 35 -23.80 1.30 11.13
N CYS A 36 -23.03 0.28 11.55
CA CYS A 36 -23.12 -1.07 11.01
C CYS A 36 -24.55 -1.64 11.11
N GLN A 37 -25.20 -1.49 12.27
CA GLN A 37 -26.57 -1.94 12.49
C GLN A 37 -27.58 -1.21 11.61
N GLU A 38 -27.45 0.12 11.47
CA GLU A 38 -28.30 0.92 10.59
C GLU A 38 -28.19 0.47 9.14
N LEU A 39 -26.96 0.34 8.62
CA LEU A 39 -26.72 -0.07 7.24
C LEU A 39 -27.15 -1.52 6.99
N THR A 40 -26.98 -2.41 7.97
CA THR A 40 -27.48 -3.78 7.91
C THR A 40 -29.00 -3.81 7.80
N ALA A 41 -29.72 -3.01 8.61
CA ALA A 41 -31.18 -2.94 8.53
C ALA A 41 -31.64 -2.44 7.15
N LYS A 42 -31.02 -1.38 6.63
CA LYS A 42 -31.30 -0.88 5.27
C LYS A 42 -31.06 -1.95 4.20
N LEU A 43 -29.99 -2.73 4.33
CA LEU A 43 -29.66 -3.81 3.39
C LEU A 43 -30.71 -4.93 3.44
N LEU A 44 -31.11 -5.36 4.64
CA LEU A 44 -32.15 -6.39 4.82
C LEU A 44 -33.53 -5.94 4.33
N ASP A 45 -33.85 -4.66 4.49
CA ASP A 45 -35.10 -4.06 4.00
C ASP A 45 -35.07 -3.76 2.49
N GLY A 46 -33.95 -3.99 1.80
CA GLY A 46 -33.78 -3.72 0.36
C GLY A 46 -33.78 -2.22 0.01
N THR A 47 -33.49 -1.36 1.00
CA THR A 47 -33.49 0.11 0.83
C THR A 47 -32.08 0.70 0.78
N ALA A 48 -31.04 -0.09 1.06
CA ALA A 48 -29.66 0.35 1.01
C ALA A 48 -29.25 0.75 -0.41
N GLN A 49 -28.59 1.91 -0.52
CA GLN A 49 -27.90 2.30 -1.74
C GLN A 49 -26.60 1.52 -1.90
N ALA A 50 -26.08 1.43 -3.12
CA ALA A 50 -24.84 0.69 -3.39
C ALA A 50 -23.66 1.20 -2.53
N GLY A 51 -23.53 2.52 -2.38
CA GLY A 51 -22.46 3.11 -1.56
C GLY A 51 -22.58 2.77 -0.08
N GLU A 52 -23.80 2.76 0.47
CA GLU A 52 -24.09 2.31 1.83
C GLU A 52 -23.73 0.84 2.04
N GLY A 53 -24.03 -0.03 1.06
CA GLY A 53 -23.61 -1.43 1.09
C GLY A 53 -22.09 -1.61 1.07
N LEU A 54 -21.38 -0.78 0.29
CA LEU A 54 -19.92 -0.79 0.26
C LEU A 54 -19.30 -0.27 1.57
N ASP A 55 -19.90 0.76 2.19
CA ASP A 55 -19.48 1.24 3.51
C ASP A 55 -19.72 0.19 4.59
N LEU A 56 -20.84 -0.55 4.55
CA LEU A 56 -21.09 -1.68 5.45
C LEU A 56 -20.02 -2.76 5.33
N SER A 57 -19.63 -3.11 4.09
CA SER A 57 -18.52 -4.03 3.84
C SER A 57 -17.22 -3.56 4.51
N LEU A 58 -16.89 -2.27 4.37
CA LEU A 58 -15.69 -1.69 4.97
C LEU A 58 -15.77 -1.70 6.51
N ILE A 59 -16.91 -1.32 7.08
CA ILE A 59 -17.11 -1.29 8.54
C ILE A 59 -16.97 -2.70 9.13
N ALA A 60 -17.57 -3.72 8.50
CA ALA A 60 -17.43 -5.10 8.95
C ALA A 60 -15.95 -5.53 9.02
N GLN A 61 -15.18 -5.22 7.97
CA GLN A 61 -13.73 -5.49 7.95
C GLN A 61 -12.98 -4.68 9.03
N LEU A 62 -13.33 -3.41 9.28
CA LEU A 62 -12.72 -2.57 10.33
C LEU A 62 -12.98 -3.13 11.73
N LEU A 63 -14.14 -3.77 11.92
CA LEU A 63 -14.53 -4.45 13.15
C LEU A 63 -13.95 -5.88 13.28
N GLY A 64 -13.14 -6.32 12.31
CA GLY A 64 -12.46 -7.61 12.31
C GLY A 64 -13.23 -8.76 11.65
N ASP A 65 -14.44 -8.51 11.12
CA ASP A 65 -15.22 -9.50 10.39
C ASP A 65 -14.94 -9.42 8.87
N LYS A 66 -13.76 -9.91 8.49
CA LYS A 66 -13.30 -9.88 7.09
C LYS A 66 -14.22 -10.69 6.18
N GLU A 67 -14.68 -11.85 6.62
CA GLU A 67 -15.50 -12.76 5.82
C GLU A 67 -16.84 -12.13 5.44
N THR A 68 -17.59 -11.63 6.43
CA THR A 68 -18.86 -10.94 6.19
C THR A 68 -18.66 -9.71 5.31
N GLY A 69 -17.61 -8.92 5.60
CA GLY A 69 -17.31 -7.73 4.82
C GLY A 69 -17.06 -8.04 3.34
N LEU A 70 -16.30 -9.09 3.03
CA LEU A 70 -16.06 -9.51 1.65
C LEU A 70 -17.30 -10.09 0.96
N ALA A 71 -18.14 -10.81 1.71
CA ALA A 71 -19.41 -11.33 1.18
C ALA A 71 -20.35 -10.18 0.76
N VAL A 72 -20.52 -9.17 1.61
CA VAL A 72 -21.30 -7.96 1.29
C VAL A 72 -20.69 -7.23 0.10
N GLN A 73 -19.36 -7.07 0.06
CA GLN A 73 -18.68 -6.42 -1.07
C GLN A 73 -19.02 -7.10 -2.39
N ARG A 74 -18.90 -8.43 -2.45
CA ARG A 74 -19.17 -9.21 -3.66
C ARG A 74 -20.59 -9.01 -4.18
N GLU A 75 -21.58 -9.01 -3.28
CA GLU A 75 -22.98 -8.81 -3.63
C GLU A 75 -23.21 -7.41 -4.22
N ILE A 76 -22.69 -6.37 -3.57
CA ILE A 76 -22.82 -4.99 -4.06
C ILE A 76 -22.12 -4.83 -5.42
N LEU A 77 -20.90 -5.37 -5.57
CA LEU A 77 -20.12 -5.27 -6.79
C LEU A 77 -20.71 -6.05 -7.97
N ALA A 78 -21.59 -7.03 -7.72
CA ALA A 78 -22.34 -7.71 -8.77
C ALA A 78 -23.34 -6.78 -9.48
N SER A 79 -23.81 -5.72 -8.80
CA SER A 79 -24.79 -4.77 -9.35
C SER A 79 -24.20 -3.39 -9.64
N HIS A 80 -23.25 -2.92 -8.84
CA HIS A 80 -22.72 -1.55 -8.93
C HIS A 80 -21.22 -1.50 -8.63
N ARG A 81 -20.42 -0.90 -9.52
CA ARG A 81 -18.95 -0.97 -9.44
C ARG A 81 -18.23 0.38 -9.38
N LEU A 82 -18.94 1.49 -9.55
CA LEU A 82 -18.38 2.84 -9.59
C LEU A 82 -18.88 3.67 -8.41
N PHE A 83 -17.97 4.08 -7.54
CA PHE A 83 -18.28 4.78 -6.30
C PHE A 83 -17.57 6.13 -6.23
N ARG A 84 -18.22 7.12 -5.62
CA ARG A 84 -17.65 8.45 -5.41
C ARG A 84 -17.35 8.65 -3.94
N SER A 85 -16.09 8.98 -3.65
CA SER A 85 -15.68 9.39 -2.31
C SER A 85 -16.04 10.86 -2.04
N PRO A 86 -16.20 11.27 -0.78
CA PRO A 86 -16.49 12.65 -0.45
C PRO A 86 -15.43 13.62 -1.00
N CYS A 87 -15.89 14.75 -1.53
CA CYS A 87 -15.02 15.81 -2.06
C CYS A 87 -15.23 17.10 -1.29
N ALA A 88 -14.13 17.81 -0.97
CA ALA A 88 -14.19 19.11 -0.30
C ALA A 88 -14.79 20.24 -1.16
N ALA A 89 -14.86 20.07 -2.48
CA ALA A 89 -15.38 21.07 -3.42
C ALA A 89 -16.69 20.59 -4.06
N SER A 90 -17.67 21.50 -4.17
CA SER A 90 -18.91 21.24 -4.91
C SER A 90 -18.73 21.24 -6.42
N ASN A 91 -17.70 21.93 -6.92
CA ASN A 91 -17.27 21.88 -8.31
C ASN A 91 -15.81 21.42 -8.37
N PRO A 92 -15.56 20.11 -8.54
CA PRO A 92 -14.20 19.58 -8.51
C PRO A 92 -13.41 20.06 -9.71
N ARG A 93 -12.14 20.43 -9.47
CA ARG A 93 -11.26 20.94 -10.53
C ARG A 93 -10.62 19.85 -11.40
N LEU A 94 -10.60 18.62 -10.89
CA LEU A 94 -10.11 17.41 -11.57
C LEU A 94 -10.92 16.20 -11.09
N ARG A 95 -11.05 15.20 -11.97
CA ARG A 95 -11.63 13.89 -11.68
C ARG A 95 -10.57 12.79 -11.79
N VAL A 96 -10.32 12.10 -10.69
CA VAL A 96 -9.43 10.94 -10.60
C VAL A 96 -10.25 9.66 -10.63
N LEU A 97 -9.90 8.73 -11.53
CA LEU A 97 -10.46 7.38 -11.56
C LEU A 97 -9.45 6.39 -10.96
N ALA A 98 -9.71 5.94 -9.74
CA ALA A 98 -8.96 4.87 -9.10
C ALA A 98 -9.46 3.50 -9.57
N LEU A 99 -8.55 2.68 -10.10
CA LEU A 99 -8.83 1.31 -10.53
C LEU A 99 -8.45 0.35 -9.41
N ALA A 100 -9.49 -0.18 -8.74
CA ALA A 100 -9.37 -1.07 -7.59
C ALA A 100 -9.65 -2.52 -7.97
N ALA A 101 -9.06 -3.46 -7.22
CA ALA A 101 -9.49 -4.85 -7.23
C ALA A 101 -10.62 -5.08 -6.21
N ALA A 102 -11.49 -6.04 -6.48
CA ALA A 102 -12.50 -6.53 -5.54
C ALA A 102 -11.83 -7.43 -4.48
N THR A 103 -11.20 -6.79 -3.50
CA THR A 103 -10.39 -7.43 -2.47
C THR A 103 -10.61 -6.74 -1.12
N ASP A 104 -9.91 -7.21 -0.08
CA ASP A 104 -9.97 -6.62 1.24
C ASP A 104 -9.39 -5.21 1.28
N MET A 105 -9.73 -4.49 2.35
CA MET A 105 -9.42 -3.08 2.51
C MET A 105 -7.91 -2.76 2.42
N GLY A 106 -7.03 -3.71 2.76
CA GLY A 106 -5.58 -3.52 2.80
C GLY A 106 -4.86 -3.75 1.47
N SER A 107 -5.58 -4.27 0.47
CA SER A 107 -5.02 -4.65 -0.83
C SER A 107 -5.26 -3.62 -1.94
N ASN A 108 -5.84 -2.46 -1.61
CA ASN A 108 -5.92 -1.31 -2.51
C ASN A 108 -5.28 -0.07 -1.85
N THR A 109 -4.53 0.74 -2.60
CA THR A 109 -3.96 2.00 -2.11
C THR A 109 -5.07 2.94 -1.66
N PRO A 110 -5.06 3.41 -0.41
CA PRO A 110 -6.12 4.26 0.11
C PRO A 110 -5.87 5.73 -0.24
N ILE A 111 -5.78 6.07 -1.54
CA ILE A 111 -5.48 7.43 -2.01
C ILE A 111 -6.54 8.48 -1.61
N GLU A 112 -7.68 8.03 -1.09
CA GLU A 112 -8.70 8.88 -0.49
C GLU A 112 -8.14 9.74 0.65
N PHE A 113 -7.22 9.20 1.47
CA PHE A 113 -6.53 9.98 2.51
C PHE A 113 -5.68 11.14 1.96
N LEU A 114 -5.19 11.00 0.72
CA LEU A 114 -4.35 12.02 0.08
C LEU A 114 -5.18 13.14 -0.56
N LEU A 115 -6.48 12.89 -0.80
CA LEU A 115 -7.33 13.75 -1.61
C LEU A 115 -8.49 14.41 -0.84
N GLU A 116 -8.79 13.96 0.39
CA GLU A 116 -9.97 14.38 1.16
C GLU A 116 -10.16 15.92 1.21
N GLU A 117 -9.07 16.68 1.33
CA GLU A 117 -9.08 18.15 1.43
C GLU A 117 -8.75 18.89 0.11
N SER A 118 -8.48 18.18 -1.00
CA SER A 118 -7.82 18.74 -2.20
C SER A 118 -8.75 19.38 -3.25
N GLY A 119 -10.07 19.30 -3.07
CA GLY A 119 -11.07 19.72 -4.06
C GLY A 119 -11.02 18.96 -5.39
N ILE A 120 -10.38 17.78 -5.38
CA ILE A 120 -10.34 16.82 -6.50
C ILE A 120 -11.37 15.74 -6.24
N GLU A 121 -12.16 15.38 -7.25
CA GLU A 121 -13.14 14.29 -7.15
C GLU A 121 -12.42 12.95 -7.33
N LEU A 122 -12.68 12.03 -6.40
CA LEU A 122 -12.21 10.65 -6.47
C LEU A 122 -13.37 9.72 -6.78
N MET A 123 -13.30 9.06 -7.94
CA MET A 123 -14.13 7.93 -8.29
C MET A 123 -13.33 6.64 -8.18
N VAL A 124 -13.89 5.63 -7.55
CA VAL A 124 -13.30 4.30 -7.42
C VAL A 124 -14.09 3.32 -8.27
N LEU A 125 -13.44 2.76 -9.28
CA LEU A 125 -13.97 1.68 -10.11
C LEU A 125 -13.37 0.35 -9.67
N TYR A 126 -14.23 -0.54 -9.18
CA TYR A 126 -13.84 -1.91 -8.89
C TYR A 126 -13.85 -2.75 -10.16
N VAL A 127 -12.67 -3.25 -10.53
CA VAL A 127 -12.48 -4.14 -11.67
C VAL A 127 -12.74 -5.57 -11.21
N VAL A 128 -13.92 -6.07 -11.58
CA VAL A 128 -14.35 -7.46 -11.33
C VAL A 128 -14.01 -8.27 -12.58
N PRO A 129 -13.17 -9.32 -12.50
CA PRO A 129 -12.65 -10.05 -13.67
C PRO A 129 -13.74 -10.49 -14.67
N ASP A 130 -14.79 -11.14 -14.18
CA ASP A 130 -15.88 -11.67 -15.03
C ASP A 130 -16.70 -10.59 -15.75
N ALA A 131 -16.76 -9.39 -15.17
CA ALA A 131 -17.57 -8.29 -15.67
C ALA A 131 -16.77 -7.24 -16.46
N GLY A 132 -15.43 -7.36 -16.50
CA GLY A 132 -14.53 -6.50 -17.26
C GLY A 132 -14.60 -5.01 -16.88
N LEU A 133 -14.04 -4.15 -17.74
CA LEU A 133 -14.19 -2.70 -17.63
C LEU A 133 -15.49 -2.23 -18.29
N PRO A 134 -16.15 -1.18 -17.77
CA PRO A 134 -17.30 -0.58 -18.43
C PRO A 134 -16.88 0.03 -19.78
N VAL A 135 -17.77 -0.08 -20.77
CA VAL A 135 -17.60 0.54 -22.09
C VAL A 135 -18.89 1.31 -22.40
N PRO A 136 -18.85 2.66 -22.50
CA PRO A 136 -17.69 3.54 -22.31
C PRO A 136 -17.17 3.57 -20.87
N LEU A 137 -15.93 4.05 -20.69
CA LEU A 137 -15.34 4.29 -19.37
C LEU A 137 -15.98 5.53 -18.70
N PRO A 138 -15.98 5.62 -17.36
CA PRO A 138 -16.40 6.83 -16.65
C PRO A 138 -15.56 8.03 -17.06
N ASN A 139 -16.17 9.19 -17.29
CA ASN A 139 -15.47 10.40 -17.68
C ASN A 139 -14.51 10.89 -16.57
N HIS A 140 -13.21 10.90 -16.86
CA HIS A 140 -12.14 11.27 -15.92
C HIS A 140 -11.02 12.04 -16.62
N ASP A 141 -10.16 12.69 -15.82
CA ASP A 141 -8.99 13.44 -16.30
C ASP A 141 -7.70 12.61 -16.19
N VAL A 142 -7.61 11.78 -15.15
CA VAL A 142 -6.47 10.89 -14.87
C VAL A 142 -6.96 9.62 -14.19
N ALA A 143 -6.37 8.48 -14.55
CA ALA A 143 -6.61 7.22 -13.86
C ALA A 143 -5.36 6.81 -13.08
N ILE A 144 -5.55 6.06 -11.99
CA ILE A 144 -4.46 5.47 -11.20
C ILE A 144 -4.85 4.06 -10.79
N VAL A 145 -3.95 3.10 -11.00
CA VAL A 145 -4.14 1.74 -10.47
C VAL A 145 -3.81 1.76 -8.98
N ILE A 146 -4.79 1.39 -8.17
CA ILE A 146 -4.63 1.27 -6.71
C ILE A 146 -4.64 -0.18 -6.24
N ALA A 147 -5.02 -1.14 -7.09
CA ALA A 147 -4.85 -2.56 -6.79
C ALA A 147 -3.37 -2.90 -6.53
N SER A 148 -3.11 -3.76 -5.54
CA SER A 148 -1.77 -4.23 -5.22
C SER A 148 -1.30 -5.34 -6.14
N ASP A 149 -0.06 -5.78 -5.95
CA ASP A 149 0.53 -6.97 -6.56
C ASP A 149 0.10 -8.29 -5.89
N SER A 150 -0.83 -8.26 -4.93
CA SER A 150 -1.30 -9.46 -4.25
C SER A 150 -1.98 -10.44 -5.21
N GLU A 151 -1.97 -11.73 -4.86
CA GLU A 151 -2.56 -12.79 -5.69
C GLU A 151 -4.04 -12.50 -6.02
N ASP A 152 -4.80 -12.03 -5.03
CA ASP A 152 -6.23 -11.69 -5.19
C ASP A 152 -6.47 -10.50 -6.13
N CYS A 153 -5.45 -9.67 -6.39
CA CYS A 153 -5.53 -8.55 -7.33
C CYS A 153 -5.12 -8.94 -8.77
N ARG A 154 -4.50 -10.10 -8.98
CA ARG A 154 -3.84 -10.49 -10.24
C ARG A 154 -4.77 -10.45 -11.44
N GLU A 155 -5.99 -10.94 -11.29
CA GLU A 155 -6.97 -10.98 -12.38
C GLU A 155 -7.46 -9.56 -12.75
N ALA A 156 -7.73 -8.72 -11.75
CA ALA A 156 -8.11 -7.33 -11.96
C ALA A 156 -6.97 -6.55 -12.66
N LEU A 157 -5.72 -6.74 -12.23
CA LEU A 157 -4.55 -6.17 -12.86
C LEU A 157 -4.38 -6.61 -14.32
N CYS A 158 -4.65 -7.89 -14.63
CA CYS A 158 -4.63 -8.41 -15.99
C CYS A 158 -5.67 -7.72 -16.89
N VAL A 159 -6.90 -7.54 -16.40
CA VAL A 159 -7.95 -6.80 -17.13
C VAL A 159 -7.54 -5.35 -17.40
N ILE A 160 -6.95 -4.67 -16.40
CA ILE A 160 -6.46 -3.30 -16.55
C ILE A 160 -5.31 -3.24 -17.57
N ASP A 161 -4.37 -4.18 -17.52
CA ASP A 161 -3.20 -4.22 -18.41
C ASP A 161 -3.60 -4.37 -19.87
N GLN A 162 -4.61 -5.22 -20.15
CA GLN A 162 -5.16 -5.38 -21.50
C GLN A 162 -5.82 -4.09 -22.05
N ALA A 163 -6.31 -3.22 -21.17
CA ALA A 163 -6.90 -1.94 -21.55
C ALA A 163 -5.88 -0.80 -21.61
N ALA A 164 -4.76 -0.88 -20.88
CA ALA A 164 -3.78 0.18 -20.73
C ALA A 164 -3.27 0.78 -22.06
N PRO A 165 -2.96 -0.01 -23.12
CA PRO A 165 -2.51 0.53 -24.40
C PRO A 165 -3.55 1.40 -25.13
N ARG A 166 -4.83 1.30 -24.76
CA ARG A 166 -5.96 2.04 -25.36
C ARG A 166 -6.61 3.01 -24.37
N TRP A 167 -5.97 3.25 -23.23
CA TRP A 167 -6.53 4.10 -22.19
C TRP A 167 -6.58 5.56 -22.68
N PRO A 168 -7.72 6.26 -22.54
CA PRO A 168 -7.93 7.56 -23.18
C PRO A 168 -7.27 8.75 -22.46
N ARG A 169 -6.73 8.52 -21.27
CA ARG A 169 -6.19 9.53 -20.35
C ARG A 169 -4.84 9.06 -19.79
N PRO A 170 -4.07 9.90 -19.08
CA PRO A 170 -2.92 9.42 -18.33
C PRO A 170 -3.33 8.32 -17.34
N LEU A 171 -2.68 7.17 -17.42
CA LEU A 171 -2.82 6.05 -16.49
C LEU A 171 -1.57 5.96 -15.62
N LEU A 172 -1.73 6.22 -14.33
CA LEU A 172 -0.67 6.18 -13.34
C LEU A 172 -0.54 4.78 -12.73
N ASN A 173 0.68 4.43 -12.32
CA ASN A 173 1.02 3.13 -11.74
C ASN A 173 0.52 1.94 -12.61
N PRO A 174 0.90 1.83 -13.89
CA PRO A 174 0.39 0.77 -14.76
C PRO A 174 0.69 -0.63 -14.17
N PRO A 175 -0.18 -1.65 -14.42
CA PRO A 175 -0.07 -2.96 -13.79
C PRO A 175 1.32 -3.62 -13.92
N GLN A 176 1.97 -3.45 -15.07
CA GLN A 176 3.31 -4.00 -15.36
C GLN A 176 4.37 -3.53 -14.37
N LEU A 177 4.24 -2.31 -13.84
CA LEU A 177 5.15 -1.77 -12.84
C LEU A 177 4.73 -2.16 -11.42
N VAL A 178 3.42 -2.18 -11.13
CA VAL A 178 2.89 -2.61 -9.82
C VAL A 178 3.32 -4.05 -9.52
N CYS A 179 3.23 -4.96 -10.50
CA CYS A 179 3.62 -6.36 -10.34
C CYS A 179 5.12 -6.59 -10.06
N ASN A 180 5.98 -5.55 -10.13
CA ASN A 180 7.40 -5.65 -9.79
C ASN A 180 7.68 -5.37 -8.30
N LEU A 181 6.64 -4.98 -7.53
CA LEU A 181 6.74 -4.77 -6.08
C LEU A 181 6.77 -6.08 -5.28
N ASP A 182 6.46 -7.22 -5.90
CA ASP A 182 6.56 -8.53 -5.23
C ASP A 182 7.97 -8.70 -4.68
N ARG A 183 8.06 -9.19 -3.45
CA ARG A 183 9.32 -9.29 -2.69
C ARG A 183 10.40 -10.06 -3.43
N ASP A 184 10.03 -11.08 -4.23
CA ASP A 184 11.00 -11.84 -5.01
C ASP A 184 11.58 -11.01 -6.19
N LYS A 185 10.73 -10.29 -6.92
CA LYS A 185 11.08 -9.42 -8.04
C LYS A 185 11.76 -8.15 -7.59
N LEU A 186 11.34 -7.56 -6.47
CA LEU A 186 11.88 -6.30 -5.95
C LEU A 186 13.38 -6.42 -5.68
N HIS A 187 13.84 -7.54 -5.13
CA HIS A 187 15.27 -7.82 -4.98
C HIS A 187 16.00 -7.76 -6.33
N HIS A 188 15.48 -8.47 -7.34
CA HIS A 188 16.09 -8.52 -8.67
C HIS A 188 16.10 -7.14 -9.34
N LEU A 189 15.02 -6.38 -9.17
CA LEU A 189 14.87 -5.04 -9.69
C LEU A 189 15.89 -4.07 -9.07
N LEU A 190 16.08 -4.12 -7.75
CA LEU A 190 16.93 -3.17 -7.02
C LEU A 190 18.39 -3.63 -6.87
N LYS A 191 18.72 -4.88 -7.21
CA LYS A 191 20.08 -5.40 -7.09
C LYS A 191 21.10 -4.55 -7.84
N GLY A 192 22.14 -4.08 -7.13
CA GLY A 192 23.20 -3.27 -7.70
C GLY A 192 22.84 -1.78 -7.84
N VAL A 193 21.83 -1.30 -7.11
CA VAL A 193 21.74 0.14 -6.80
C VAL A 193 22.81 0.48 -5.75
N ASP A 194 23.55 1.56 -5.97
CA ASP A 194 24.61 2.01 -5.07
C ASP A 194 24.05 2.39 -3.69
N ASP A 195 24.79 2.05 -2.63
CA ASP A 195 24.45 2.30 -1.22
C ASP A 195 23.08 1.75 -0.76
N LEU A 196 22.52 0.79 -1.51
CA LEU A 196 21.27 0.10 -1.19
C LEU A 196 21.52 -1.37 -0.86
N GLU A 197 21.07 -1.79 0.32
CA GLU A 197 21.09 -3.18 0.75
C GLU A 197 19.66 -3.76 0.63
N ILE A 198 19.48 -4.76 -0.23
CA ILE A 198 18.23 -5.53 -0.32
C ILE A 198 18.54 -7.02 -0.26
N PRO A 199 18.27 -7.69 0.87
CA PRO A 199 18.41 -9.14 0.97
C PRO A 199 17.61 -9.89 -0.09
N ALA A 200 18.20 -10.96 -0.62
CA ALA A 200 17.48 -11.84 -1.54
C ALA A 200 16.32 -12.51 -0.78
N THR A 201 15.11 -12.35 -1.31
CA THR A 201 13.91 -13.02 -0.81
C THR A 201 13.52 -14.10 -1.80
N ILE A 202 13.33 -15.32 -1.31
CA ILE A 202 12.93 -16.46 -2.14
C ILE A 202 11.64 -17.08 -1.61
N SER A 203 10.78 -17.53 -2.53
CA SER A 203 9.62 -18.34 -2.18
C SER A 203 10.03 -19.80 -2.05
N VAL A 204 9.60 -20.45 -0.98
CA VAL A 204 9.88 -21.84 -0.64
C VAL A 204 8.64 -22.52 -0.07
N THR A 205 8.53 -23.82 -0.29
CA THR A 205 7.46 -24.62 0.31
C THR A 205 7.85 -25.11 1.71
N ARG A 206 6.84 -25.45 2.51
CA ARG A 206 7.01 -26.12 3.81
C ARG A 206 7.91 -27.35 3.70
N ALA A 207 7.70 -28.18 2.68
CA ALA A 207 8.51 -29.37 2.44
C ALA A 207 10.00 -29.04 2.21
N GLN A 208 10.29 -27.98 1.46
CA GLN A 208 11.66 -27.51 1.22
C GLN A 208 12.35 -26.98 2.48
N LEU A 209 11.60 -26.38 3.41
CA LEU A 209 12.09 -25.93 4.71
C LEU A 209 12.38 -27.09 5.67
N LEU A 210 11.56 -28.14 5.64
CA LEU A 210 11.76 -29.35 6.46
C LEU A 210 12.93 -30.23 5.99
N GLN A 211 13.24 -30.23 4.69
CA GLN A 211 14.32 -31.06 4.13
C GLN A 211 15.32 -30.26 3.28
N PRO A 212 16.05 -29.27 3.84
CA PRO A 212 16.88 -28.36 3.04
C PRO A 212 18.04 -29.03 2.31
N ALA A 213 18.49 -30.19 2.80
CA ALA A 213 19.57 -30.96 2.19
C ALA A 213 19.17 -31.63 0.85
N GLN A 214 17.86 -31.76 0.59
CA GLN A 214 17.31 -32.28 -0.67
C GLN A 214 16.84 -31.16 -1.61
N SER A 215 16.79 -29.92 -1.11
CA SER A 215 16.41 -28.72 -1.86
C SER A 215 17.59 -28.24 -2.70
N ALA A 216 17.37 -27.99 -4.01
CA ALA A 216 18.40 -27.45 -4.90
C ALA A 216 19.02 -26.15 -4.34
N GLY A 217 20.28 -25.87 -4.70
CA GLY A 217 21.23 -25.01 -3.97
C GLY A 217 20.87 -23.55 -3.64
N VAL A 218 19.68 -23.07 -4.01
CA VAL A 218 19.15 -21.74 -3.66
C VAL A 218 18.79 -21.65 -2.16
N VAL A 219 18.19 -22.70 -1.58
CA VAL A 219 17.91 -22.75 -0.13
C VAL A 219 19.22 -22.85 0.65
N ALA A 220 20.18 -23.64 0.17
CA ALA A 220 21.48 -23.82 0.83
C ALA A 220 22.30 -22.52 0.91
N GLY A 221 22.20 -21.62 -0.09
CA GLY A 221 22.91 -20.33 -0.11
C GLY A 221 22.30 -19.26 0.81
N ILE A 222 21.00 -19.35 1.10
CA ILE A 222 20.28 -18.42 2.00
C ILE A 222 20.19 -18.97 3.44
N ALA A 223 20.34 -20.29 3.63
CA ALA A 223 20.25 -20.97 4.92
C ALA A 223 21.47 -20.76 5.86
N VAL A 224 22.16 -19.61 5.77
CA VAL A 224 23.05 -19.17 6.84
C VAL A 224 22.17 -18.44 7.85
N PHE A 225 21.87 -19.14 8.94
CA PHE A 225 21.11 -18.57 10.04
C PHE A 225 21.87 -17.39 10.70
N PRO A 226 21.16 -16.39 11.24
CA PRO A 226 19.70 -16.32 11.30
C PRO A 226 19.03 -15.90 9.99
N ILE A 227 17.83 -16.45 9.74
CA ILE A 227 16.98 -16.11 8.59
C ILE A 227 15.63 -15.56 9.05
N ILE A 228 15.02 -14.73 8.22
CA ILE A 228 13.64 -14.27 8.37
C ILE A 228 12.74 -15.21 7.55
N VAL A 229 11.65 -15.67 8.16
CA VAL A 229 10.62 -16.51 7.54
C VAL A 229 9.27 -15.79 7.66
N ARG A 230 8.51 -15.76 6.58
CA ARG A 230 7.17 -15.18 6.53
C ARG A 230 6.23 -16.07 5.70
N PRO A 231 5.01 -16.38 6.16
CA PRO A 231 4.02 -17.03 5.30
C PRO A 231 3.66 -16.16 4.10
N ARG A 232 3.49 -16.78 2.93
CA ARG A 232 3.04 -16.07 1.72
C ARG A 232 1.61 -15.53 1.95
N GLY A 233 1.34 -14.31 1.49
CA GLY A 233 0.04 -13.66 1.66
C GLY A 233 -0.25 -13.13 3.08
N SER A 234 0.67 -13.26 4.04
CA SER A 234 0.49 -12.64 5.35
C SER A 234 0.72 -11.14 5.29
N HIS A 235 0.03 -10.37 6.14
CA HIS A 235 0.19 -8.92 6.31
C HIS A 235 0.48 -8.55 7.77
N ALA A 236 0.91 -7.31 8.01
CA ALA A 236 1.13 -6.76 9.37
C ALA A 236 2.01 -7.62 10.29
N GLY A 237 2.99 -8.35 9.73
CA GLY A 237 3.92 -9.18 10.51
C GLY A 237 3.33 -10.51 11.02
N VAL A 238 2.11 -10.89 10.62
CA VAL A 238 1.52 -12.17 11.01
C VAL A 238 2.39 -13.32 10.51
N GLY A 239 2.85 -14.15 11.44
CA GLY A 239 3.72 -15.30 11.16
C GLY A 239 5.17 -14.94 10.81
N LEU A 240 5.54 -13.66 10.80
CA LEU A 240 6.94 -13.27 10.60
C LEU A 240 7.79 -13.72 11.79
N ALA A 241 8.89 -14.42 11.51
CA ALA A 241 9.81 -14.88 12.55
C ALA A 241 11.26 -14.74 12.10
N LYS A 242 12.15 -14.48 13.06
CA LYS A 242 13.59 -14.68 12.91
C LYS A 242 13.90 -16.06 13.47
N ILE A 243 14.49 -16.90 12.64
CA ILE A 243 14.86 -18.27 12.96
C ILE A 243 16.37 -18.32 13.10
N ASP A 244 16.86 -18.79 14.24
CA ASP A 244 18.30 -18.80 14.56
C ASP A 244 18.99 -20.13 14.19
N ASP A 245 18.24 -21.21 13.99
CA ASP A 245 18.77 -22.52 13.59
C ASP A 245 17.66 -23.45 13.03
N ARG A 246 18.06 -24.69 12.69
CA ARG A 246 17.16 -25.70 12.12
C ARG A 246 16.13 -26.23 13.12
N GLU A 247 16.45 -26.27 14.41
CA GLU A 247 15.53 -26.74 15.45
C GLU A 247 14.40 -25.71 15.63
N ALA A 248 14.77 -24.42 15.69
CA ALA A 248 13.83 -23.31 15.70
C ALA A 248 12.94 -23.29 14.44
N MET A 249 13.47 -23.65 13.26
CA MET A 249 12.66 -23.80 12.04
C MET A 249 11.58 -24.89 12.20
N ALA A 250 11.95 -26.07 12.69
CA ALA A 250 11.00 -27.15 12.90
C ALA A 250 9.90 -26.74 13.89
N GLY A 251 10.28 -26.16 15.03
CA GLY A 251 9.33 -25.66 16.03
C GLY A 251 8.43 -24.53 15.52
N TYR A 252 8.94 -23.66 14.65
CA TYR A 252 8.14 -22.63 13.98
C TYR A 252 7.09 -23.27 13.04
N LEU A 253 7.51 -24.24 12.22
CA LEU A 253 6.62 -24.89 11.27
C LEU A 253 5.53 -25.71 11.97
N ASP A 254 5.82 -26.36 13.11
CA ASP A 254 4.81 -27.11 13.88
C ASP A 254 3.64 -26.24 14.38
N GLN A 255 3.85 -24.93 14.50
CA GLN A 255 2.83 -23.97 14.91
C GLN A 255 2.11 -23.30 13.73
N ARG A 256 2.39 -23.74 12.50
CA ARG A 256 1.94 -23.11 11.25
C ARG A 256 1.28 -24.12 10.34
N GLN A 257 0.23 -23.68 9.64
CA GLN A 257 -0.54 -24.49 8.68
C GLN A 257 -0.26 -24.09 7.24
N GLU A 258 0.43 -22.97 7.04
CA GLU A 258 0.77 -22.43 5.73
C GLU A 258 1.78 -23.32 5.00
N GLU A 259 1.60 -23.45 3.68
CA GLU A 259 2.42 -24.34 2.83
C GLU A 259 3.52 -23.60 2.06
N GLU A 260 3.40 -22.28 1.93
CA GLU A 260 4.35 -21.44 1.19
C GLU A 260 4.86 -20.30 2.05
N PHE A 261 6.16 -20.05 1.97
CA PHE A 261 6.86 -19.05 2.77
C PHE A 261 7.80 -18.24 1.88
N PHE A 262 8.04 -16.99 2.29
CA PHE A 262 9.20 -16.23 1.89
C PHE A 262 10.30 -16.37 2.93
N ILE A 263 11.53 -16.61 2.47
CA ILE A 263 12.72 -16.57 3.32
C ILE A 263 13.76 -15.58 2.79
N SER A 264 14.47 -14.95 3.73
CA SER A 264 15.56 -14.02 3.47
C SER A 264 16.59 -14.12 4.60
N ARG A 265 17.86 -13.78 4.34
CA ARG A 265 18.81 -13.59 5.44
C ARG A 265 18.34 -12.48 6.39
N TYR A 266 18.61 -12.63 7.67
CA TYR A 266 18.45 -11.54 8.63
C TYR A 266 19.58 -10.52 8.48
N VAL A 267 19.24 -9.23 8.57
CA VAL A 267 20.21 -8.13 8.60
C VAL A 267 20.03 -7.38 9.90
N ASP A 268 21.07 -7.34 10.72
CA ASP A 268 21.06 -6.54 11.94
C ASP A 268 21.22 -5.06 11.60
N TYR A 269 20.14 -4.31 11.74
CA TYR A 269 20.09 -2.86 11.53
C TYR A 269 19.92 -2.08 12.85
N SER A 270 20.21 -2.72 13.99
CA SER A 270 20.31 -2.00 15.26
C SER A 270 21.33 -0.87 15.17
N SER A 271 20.98 0.29 15.70
CA SER A 271 21.91 1.41 15.85
C SER A 271 22.82 1.20 17.07
N ASP A 272 23.75 2.14 17.30
CA ASP A 272 24.73 2.05 18.39
C ASP A 272 24.12 1.98 19.80
N ASP A 273 22.88 2.46 19.97
CA ASP A 273 22.12 2.38 21.21
C ASP A 273 21.41 1.02 21.42
N GLY A 274 21.58 0.08 20.48
CA GLY A 274 20.91 -1.22 20.49
C GLY A 274 19.43 -1.18 20.09
N LEU A 275 18.90 -0.01 19.74
CA LEU A 275 17.54 0.13 19.25
C LEU A 275 17.49 0.02 17.72
N PHE A 276 16.31 -0.35 17.23
CA PHE A 276 16.01 -0.51 15.82
C PHE A 276 15.18 0.69 15.33
N ARG A 277 15.53 1.24 14.17
CA ARG A 277 14.85 2.38 13.54
C ARG A 277 14.32 1.96 12.18
N LYS A 278 13.00 1.96 12.03
CA LYS A 278 12.30 1.71 10.77
C LYS A 278 11.74 3.03 10.25
N TYR A 279 12.02 3.34 8.99
CA TYR A 279 11.55 4.52 8.29
C TYR A 279 10.56 4.11 7.21
N ARG A 280 9.44 4.82 7.11
CA ARG A 280 8.58 4.79 5.92
C ARG A 280 8.84 6.03 5.08
N VAL A 281 9.21 5.81 3.84
CA VAL A 281 9.42 6.86 2.83
C VAL A 281 8.37 6.69 1.74
N VAL A 282 7.77 7.81 1.33
CA VAL A 282 6.79 7.85 0.24
C VAL A 282 7.45 8.48 -0.97
N PHE A 283 7.25 7.89 -2.14
CA PHE A 283 7.71 8.42 -3.41
C PHE A 283 6.53 8.98 -4.17
N VAL A 284 6.66 10.23 -4.60
CA VAL A 284 5.68 10.91 -5.44
C VAL A 284 6.40 11.52 -6.63
N ASP A 285 6.08 11.06 -7.84
CA ASP A 285 6.72 11.48 -9.09
C ASP A 285 8.26 11.35 -9.01
N GLY A 286 8.73 10.23 -8.44
CA GLY A 286 10.14 9.91 -8.24
C GLY A 286 10.84 10.65 -7.08
N LYS A 287 10.16 11.57 -6.39
CA LYS A 287 10.72 12.30 -5.25
C LYS A 287 10.36 11.62 -3.92
N PRO A 288 11.34 11.35 -3.03
CA PRO A 288 11.08 10.78 -1.71
C PRO A 288 10.59 11.83 -0.70
N TYR A 289 9.77 11.40 0.26
CA TYR A 289 9.24 12.18 1.38
C TYR A 289 9.19 11.33 2.66
N ALA A 290 9.54 11.91 3.82
CA ALA A 290 9.35 11.25 5.12
C ALA A 290 7.86 11.04 5.42
N CYS A 291 7.45 9.79 5.66
CA CYS A 291 6.11 9.47 6.16
C CYS A 291 6.09 9.28 7.68
N HIS A 292 6.91 8.37 8.21
CA HIS A 292 7.06 8.18 9.66
C HIS A 292 8.36 7.46 9.99
N MET A 293 8.76 7.53 11.27
CA MET A 293 9.84 6.73 11.84
C MET A 293 9.36 6.03 13.10
N ALA A 294 9.62 4.73 13.20
CA ALA A 294 9.30 3.92 14.36
C ALA A 294 10.60 3.41 15.01
N ILE A 295 10.65 3.46 16.35
CA ILE A 295 11.82 3.03 17.13
C ILE A 295 11.40 1.95 18.13
N ALA A 296 12.10 0.83 18.19
CA ALA A 296 11.83 -0.23 19.16
C ALA A 296 13.12 -0.94 19.61
N ASP A 297 13.01 -1.73 20.68
CA ASP A 297 14.05 -2.64 21.20
C ASP A 297 14.01 -4.03 20.50
N ARG A 298 13.16 -4.17 19.49
CA ARG A 298 12.96 -5.37 18.67
C ARG A 298 13.02 -5.01 17.19
N TRP A 299 13.43 -5.97 16.36
CA TRP A 299 13.69 -5.77 14.93
C TRP A 299 12.44 -5.82 14.05
N ASP A 300 11.36 -6.46 14.49
CA ASP A 300 10.11 -6.61 13.75
C ASP A 300 9.13 -5.47 14.08
N ILE A 301 9.52 -4.28 13.62
CA ILE A 301 8.83 -3.02 13.92
C ILE A 301 7.66 -2.79 12.97
N TRP A 302 6.53 -2.41 13.57
CA TRP A 302 5.43 -1.70 12.91
C TRP A 302 5.04 -0.51 13.79
N TYR A 303 4.61 0.60 13.19
CA TYR A 303 4.49 1.86 13.93
C TYR A 303 3.62 1.73 15.21
N LEU A 304 2.57 0.91 15.17
CA LEU A 304 1.67 0.65 16.29
C LEU A 304 2.29 -0.18 17.43
N ASN A 305 3.30 -1.04 17.19
CA ASN A 305 3.99 -1.75 18.28
C ASN A 305 5.21 -1.01 18.84
N ALA A 306 5.65 0.07 18.20
CA ALA A 306 6.86 0.78 18.61
C ALA A 306 6.66 1.62 19.89
N GLY A 307 5.41 1.83 20.32
CA GLY A 307 5.10 2.60 21.54
C GLY A 307 5.51 4.07 21.44
N MET A 308 5.43 4.66 20.25
CA MET A 308 5.87 6.03 19.97
C MET A 308 5.13 7.08 20.83
N SER A 309 3.81 6.92 21.00
CA SER A 309 2.97 7.84 21.80
C SER A 309 3.42 7.91 23.28
N GLY A 310 3.95 6.82 23.82
CA GLY A 310 4.40 6.74 25.22
C GLY A 310 5.80 7.31 25.49
N SER A 311 6.60 7.63 24.47
CA SER A 311 8.00 8.04 24.64
C SER A 311 8.32 9.39 23.98
N ALA A 312 8.55 10.42 24.79
CA ALA A 312 8.93 11.74 24.31
C ALA A 312 10.25 11.73 23.52
N GLY A 313 11.22 10.91 23.92
CA GLY A 313 12.49 10.76 23.20
C GLY A 313 12.29 10.19 21.80
N LYS A 314 11.48 9.13 21.65
CA LYS A 314 11.18 8.56 20.33
C LYS A 314 10.45 9.57 19.42
N ARG A 315 9.52 10.35 19.98
CA ARG A 315 8.80 11.38 19.24
C ARG A 315 9.69 12.53 18.79
N LEU A 316 10.61 13.00 19.64
CA LEU A 316 11.57 14.03 19.29
C LEU A 316 12.51 13.56 18.16
N GLU A 317 12.89 12.29 18.18
CA GLU A 317 13.72 11.72 17.11
C GLU A 317 12.96 11.64 15.79
N GLU A 318 11.70 11.16 15.80
CA GLU A 318 10.85 11.14 14.60
C GLU A 318 10.60 12.57 14.06
N GLU A 319 10.34 13.53 14.94
CA GLU A 319 10.24 14.95 14.59
C GLU A 319 11.50 15.45 13.90
N THR A 320 12.67 15.14 14.45
CA THR A 320 13.96 15.50 13.89
C THR A 320 14.16 14.87 12.51
N PHE A 321 13.80 13.59 12.35
CA PHE A 321 13.83 12.90 11.06
C PHE A 321 12.95 13.61 10.02
N MET A 322 11.70 13.94 10.36
CA MET A 322 10.79 14.63 9.44
C MET A 322 11.25 16.04 9.08
N HIS A 323 11.70 16.81 10.08
CA HIS A 323 12.17 18.19 9.88
C HIS A 323 13.43 18.24 9.02
N THR A 324 14.35 17.30 9.22
CA THR A 324 15.65 17.28 8.55
C THR A 324 15.70 16.37 7.31
N PHE A 325 14.58 15.76 6.92
CA PHE A 325 14.56 14.71 5.88
C PHE A 325 15.34 15.08 4.62
N ASP A 326 15.03 16.23 4.01
CA ASP A 326 15.59 16.64 2.71
C ASP A 326 17.12 16.83 2.75
N PHE A 327 17.64 17.44 3.82
CA PHE A 327 19.07 17.76 3.95
C PHE A 327 19.84 16.79 4.86
N GLY A 328 19.15 15.85 5.49
CA GLY A 328 19.69 14.81 6.36
C GLY A 328 19.59 13.46 5.68
N PHE A 329 18.48 12.75 5.93
CA PHE A 329 18.27 11.37 5.47
C PHE A 329 18.29 11.24 3.94
N ALA A 330 17.50 12.04 3.23
CA ALA A 330 17.38 11.97 1.77
C ALA A 330 18.69 12.34 1.07
N ARG A 331 19.42 13.35 1.57
CA ARG A 331 20.74 13.71 1.04
C ARG A 331 21.77 12.60 1.24
N ARG A 332 21.78 11.97 2.42
CA ARG A 332 22.71 10.88 2.74
C ARG A 332 22.47 9.67 1.85
N HIS A 333 21.20 9.32 1.66
CA HIS A 333 20.77 8.15 0.88
C HIS A 333 20.39 8.49 -0.56
N HIS A 334 20.88 9.61 -1.11
CA HIS A 334 20.44 10.13 -2.40
C HIS A 334 20.59 9.10 -3.54
N ALA A 335 21.75 8.44 -3.64
CA ALA A 335 22.01 7.45 -4.69
C ALA A 335 21.04 6.26 -4.60
N ALA A 336 20.84 5.72 -3.39
CA ALA A 336 19.92 4.62 -3.13
C ALA A 336 18.46 5.00 -3.45
N LEU A 337 17.99 6.15 -2.95
CA LEU A 337 16.62 6.63 -3.17
C LEU A 337 16.35 6.95 -4.64
N ALA A 338 17.28 7.61 -5.32
CA ALA A 338 17.15 7.92 -6.75
C ALA A 338 17.21 6.66 -7.63
N GLY A 339 18.11 5.72 -7.31
CA GLY A 339 18.19 4.43 -7.99
C GLY A 339 16.92 3.59 -7.80
N MET A 340 16.36 3.58 -6.60
CA MET A 340 15.10 2.90 -6.32
C MET A 340 13.92 3.54 -7.07
N ALA A 341 13.79 4.87 -7.01
CA ALA A 341 12.76 5.60 -7.76
C ALA A 341 12.85 5.33 -9.28
N GLY A 342 14.06 5.38 -9.84
CA GLY A 342 14.29 5.16 -11.27
C GLY A 342 14.00 3.73 -11.74
N ARG A 343 14.27 2.71 -10.92
CA ARG A 343 14.04 1.31 -11.30
C ARG A 343 12.60 0.85 -11.04
N ILE A 344 11.97 1.30 -9.95
CA ILE A 344 10.56 1.00 -9.67
C ILE A 344 9.65 1.73 -10.68
N GLY A 345 9.95 3.01 -10.95
CA GLY A 345 9.28 3.76 -12.01
C GLY A 345 7.80 4.06 -11.78
N LEU A 346 7.24 3.71 -10.62
CA LEU A 346 5.87 4.05 -10.23
C LEU A 346 5.75 5.55 -9.92
N ASP A 347 4.59 6.10 -10.23
CA ASP A 347 4.25 7.50 -9.97
C ASP A 347 4.06 7.74 -8.46
N TYR A 348 3.47 6.76 -7.77
CA TYR A 348 3.27 6.77 -6.33
C TYR A 348 3.52 5.38 -5.74
N PHE A 349 4.41 5.28 -4.76
CA PHE A 349 4.63 4.07 -3.97
C PHE A 349 5.27 4.43 -2.63
N THR A 350 5.35 3.47 -1.72
CA THR A 350 6.04 3.62 -0.44
C THR A 350 7.13 2.58 -0.29
N ALA A 351 8.10 2.86 0.57
CA ALA A 351 9.13 1.92 0.94
C ALA A 351 9.38 1.97 2.44
N ASP A 352 9.46 0.79 3.05
CA ASP A 352 9.88 0.60 4.43
C ASP A 352 11.37 0.22 4.43
N CYS A 353 12.16 0.98 5.19
CA CYS A 353 13.61 0.88 5.15
C CYS A 353 14.26 1.15 6.53
N ALA A 354 15.55 0.89 6.62
CA ALA A 354 16.40 1.20 7.77
C ALA A 354 17.79 1.66 7.31
N GLU A 355 18.55 2.26 8.22
CA GLU A 355 19.98 2.50 8.01
C GLU A 355 20.76 1.38 8.72
N THR A 356 21.65 0.70 8.00
CA THR A 356 22.51 -0.34 8.59
C THR A 356 23.69 0.27 9.34
N LYS A 357 24.45 -0.56 10.08
CA LYS A 357 25.70 -0.15 10.73
C LYS A 357 26.76 0.36 9.75
N SER A 358 26.75 -0.13 8.50
CA SER A 358 27.61 0.37 7.41
C SER A 358 27.04 1.63 6.72
N ARG A 359 25.91 2.15 7.21
CA ARG A 359 25.17 3.29 6.66
C ARG A 359 24.57 3.07 5.27
N ALA A 360 24.42 1.82 4.84
CA ALA A 360 23.63 1.50 3.64
C ALA A 360 22.13 1.64 3.94
N LEU A 361 21.33 1.96 2.92
CA LEU A 361 19.88 1.96 3.02
C LEU A 361 19.37 0.52 2.85
N LEU A 362 18.94 -0.09 3.95
CA LEU A 362 18.33 -1.42 3.95
C LEU A 362 16.86 -1.32 3.56
N ILE A 363 16.44 -2.01 2.49
CA ILE A 363 15.04 -2.07 2.06
C ILE A 363 14.38 -3.34 2.60
N PHE A 364 13.25 -3.18 3.30
CA PHE A 364 12.43 -4.29 3.78
C PHE A 364 11.32 -4.66 2.80
N GLU A 365 10.66 -3.64 2.25
CA GLU A 365 9.60 -3.76 1.25
C GLU A 365 9.42 -2.42 0.53
N ALA A 366 8.90 -2.50 -0.69
CA ALA A 366 8.26 -1.40 -1.37
C ALA A 366 6.87 -1.87 -1.77
N ASP A 367 5.86 -1.04 -1.54
CA ASP A 367 4.47 -1.38 -1.81
C ASP A 367 3.74 -0.15 -2.36
N ASN A 368 2.59 -0.36 -3.00
CA ASN A 368 1.69 0.73 -3.34
C ASN A 368 0.56 0.88 -2.31
N THR A 369 0.39 -0.03 -1.35
CA THR A 369 -0.80 -0.06 -0.47
C THR A 369 -0.59 0.46 0.94
N ALA A 370 0.63 0.77 1.35
CA ALA A 370 0.86 1.36 2.67
C ALA A 370 0.02 2.62 2.87
N VAL A 371 -0.63 2.69 4.03
CA VAL A 371 -1.47 3.83 4.40
C VAL A 371 -0.58 5.04 4.69
N VAL A 372 -0.82 6.14 3.98
CA VAL A 372 -0.29 7.48 4.27
C VAL A 372 -1.47 8.35 4.65
N HIS A 373 -1.49 8.84 5.88
CA HIS A 373 -2.66 9.48 6.47
C HIS A 373 -2.24 10.56 7.47
N ASN A 374 -3.17 11.46 7.80
CA ASN A 374 -2.99 12.50 8.81
C ASN A 374 -3.94 12.30 10.00
N MET A 375 -4.05 11.06 10.47
CA MET A 375 -5.01 10.70 11.54
C MET A 375 -4.41 10.79 12.95
N ASP A 376 -3.07 10.79 13.06
CA ASP A 376 -2.38 10.87 14.34
C ASP A 376 -2.77 12.13 15.12
N SER A 377 -2.94 11.98 16.45
CA SER A 377 -3.33 13.11 17.30
C SER A 377 -2.31 14.25 17.22
N PRO A 378 -2.71 15.47 16.82
CA PRO A 378 -1.81 16.62 16.77
C PRO A 378 -1.35 17.08 18.16
N GLU A 379 -2.05 16.68 19.23
CA GLU A 379 -1.62 16.94 20.60
C GLU A 379 -0.40 16.08 20.98
N VAL A 380 -0.34 14.84 20.47
CA VAL A 380 0.76 13.90 20.74
C VAL A 380 1.89 14.04 19.72
N PHE A 381 1.54 14.27 18.45
CA PHE A 381 2.45 14.32 17.30
C PHE A 381 2.29 15.64 16.50
N PRO A 382 2.58 16.81 17.09
CA PRO A 382 2.29 18.11 16.47
C PRO A 382 3.02 18.37 15.15
N TYR A 383 4.14 17.67 14.92
CA TYR A 383 4.95 17.77 13.69
C TYR A 383 4.40 16.96 12.51
N LYS A 384 3.50 16.00 12.74
CA LYS A 384 2.97 15.14 11.66
C LYS A 384 2.03 15.85 10.70
N PRO A 385 1.04 16.65 11.14
CA PRO A 385 0.14 17.35 10.21
C PRO A 385 0.84 18.22 9.15
N PRO A 386 1.82 19.10 9.49
CA PRO A 386 2.52 19.85 8.46
C PRO A 386 3.35 18.95 7.54
N GLN A 387 3.90 17.83 8.04
CA GLN A 387 4.65 16.88 7.20
C GLN A 387 3.73 16.11 6.24
N MET A 388 2.56 15.64 6.70
CA MET A 388 1.62 14.88 5.86
C MET A 388 1.05 15.75 4.74
N ARG A 389 0.72 17.02 5.03
CA ARG A 389 0.29 17.99 4.01
C ARG A 389 1.30 18.14 2.88
N LYS A 390 2.61 18.13 3.15
CA LYS A 390 3.63 18.16 2.07
C LYS A 390 3.51 16.98 1.11
N ILE A 391 3.18 15.79 1.61
CA ILE A 391 2.98 14.60 0.79
C ILE A 391 1.68 14.72 -0.02
N PHE A 392 0.60 15.18 0.62
CA PHE A 392 -0.71 15.35 -0.01
C PHE A 392 -0.63 16.39 -1.15
N ASP A 393 -0.02 17.53 -0.88
CA ASP A 393 0.23 18.59 -1.86
C ASP A 393 1.10 18.08 -3.02
N ALA A 394 2.12 17.26 -2.73
CA ALA A 394 2.95 16.66 -3.76
C ALA A 394 2.16 15.69 -4.66
N PHE A 395 1.28 14.88 -4.07
CA PHE A 395 0.41 13.95 -4.80
C PHE A 395 -0.57 14.69 -5.70
N VAL A 396 -1.25 15.70 -5.15
CA VAL A 396 -2.14 16.60 -5.90
C VAL A 396 -1.41 17.28 -7.05
N ALA A 397 -0.23 17.85 -6.80
CA ALA A 397 0.57 18.50 -7.84
C ALA A 397 1.05 17.52 -8.92
N MET A 398 1.33 16.25 -8.57
CA MET A 398 1.65 15.20 -9.53
C MET A 398 0.47 14.95 -10.48
N LEU A 399 -0.74 14.77 -9.94
CA LEU A 399 -1.95 14.56 -10.74
C LEU A 399 -2.16 15.70 -11.75
N GLU A 400 -2.08 16.95 -11.29
CA GLU A 400 -2.22 18.13 -12.15
C GLU A 400 -1.18 18.17 -13.28
N ARG A 401 0.09 17.86 -12.98
CA ARG A 401 1.16 17.81 -14.00
C ARG A 401 0.88 16.73 -15.05
N ARG A 402 0.39 15.57 -14.63
CA ARG A 402 0.10 14.43 -15.52
C ARG A 402 -1.05 14.73 -16.47
N VAL A 403 -2.13 15.33 -15.96
CA VAL A 403 -3.26 15.78 -16.78
C VAL A 403 -2.80 16.81 -17.82
N ARG A 404 -2.03 17.84 -17.41
CA ARG A 404 -1.54 18.87 -18.32
C ARG A 404 -0.67 18.30 -19.44
N ARG A 405 0.28 17.41 -19.11
CA ARG A 405 1.13 16.74 -20.11
C ARG A 405 0.32 15.87 -21.08
N GLY A 406 -0.70 15.17 -20.58
CA GLY A 406 -1.58 14.36 -21.43
C GLY A 406 -2.39 15.20 -22.42
N GLN A 407 -2.84 16.38 -21.99
CA GLN A 407 -3.52 17.34 -22.88
C GLN A 407 -2.58 17.92 -23.94
N GLU A 408 -1.34 18.25 -23.57
CA GLU A 408 -0.31 18.73 -24.50
C GLU A 408 0.11 17.68 -25.54
N GLN A 409 0.10 16.39 -25.20
CA GLN A 409 0.43 15.30 -26.13
C GLN A 409 -0.71 14.95 -27.09
N ALA A 410 -1.95 15.29 -26.73
CA ALA A 410 -3.14 15.02 -27.52
C ALA A 410 -3.53 16.17 -28.48
N ALA A 411 -3.01 17.38 -28.22
CA ALA A 411 -3.14 18.56 -29.08
C ALA A 411 -2.05 18.59 -30.15
#